data_AF-A0A4R4ZUH2-F1
#
_entry.id   AF-A0A4R4ZUH2-F1
#
_cell.length_a   1.000
_cell.length_b   1.000
_cell.length_c   1.000
_cell.angle_alpha   90.00
_cell.angle_beta   90.00
_cell.angle_gamma   90.00
#
_symmetry.space_group_name_H-M   'P 1'
#
loop_
_entity.id
_entity.type
_entity.pdbx_description
1 polymer ?
#
loop_
_entity_poly.entity_id
_entity_poly.type
_entity_poly.pdbx_seq_one_letter_code
_entity_poly.pdbx_strand_id
1 'polypeptide(L)'
;MTPRPVQWARGLLGLVALSHLIVPIVMWAARADLRTTIAEGSPELGPVELGKAVDVAVGSAVVFHVLLLALALWLIVKLPTGLPWVRRLATVSQVLSVVFGFVSWSSSPMFHAVIPVVGLVEVALVVLLWAPRASRAFFRGESKGSAPAPGPH
;
A
#
# COMPACT_ATOMS: atom_id res chain seq x y z
N MET A 1 16.68 7.26 -18.39
CA MET A 1 16.16 8.21 -17.39
C MET A 1 14.77 7.77 -16.95
N THR A 2 14.44 7.83 -15.65
CA THR A 2 13.12 7.42 -15.14
C THR A 2 12.04 8.46 -15.50
N PRO A 3 10.92 8.09 -16.14
CA PRO A 3 9.87 9.04 -16.50
C PRO A 3 9.25 9.73 -15.28
N ARG A 4 8.84 11.00 -15.43
CA ARG A 4 8.17 11.77 -14.35
C ARG A 4 7.02 11.01 -13.68
N PRO A 5 6.08 10.35 -14.40
CA PRO A 5 5.00 9.62 -13.73
C PRO A 5 5.49 8.47 -12.83
N VAL A 6 6.60 7.81 -13.20
CA VAL A 6 7.21 6.77 -12.36
C VAL A 6 7.89 7.39 -11.14
N GLN A 7 8.48 8.59 -11.26
CA GLN A 7 9.01 9.32 -10.10
C GLN A 7 7.89 9.74 -9.14
N TRP A 8 6.76 10.23 -9.65
CA TRP A 8 5.57 10.53 -8.85
C TRP A 8 5.03 9.28 -8.16
N ALA A 9 4.91 8.15 -8.87
CA ALA A 9 4.50 6.88 -8.28
C ALA A 9 5.42 6.44 -7.13
N ARG A 10 6.74 6.67 -7.24
CA ARG A 10 7.69 6.42 -6.12
C ARG A 10 7.42 7.33 -4.93
N GLY A 11 7.10 8.61 -5.18
CA GLY A 11 6.73 9.55 -4.12
C GLY A 11 5.44 9.12 -3.40
N LEU A 12 4.40 8.76 -4.15
CA LEU A 12 3.14 8.24 -3.59
C LEU A 12 3.36 6.94 -2.80
N LEU A 13 4.22 6.05 -3.28
CA LEU A 13 4.58 4.84 -2.54
C LEU A 13 5.29 5.16 -1.21
N GLY A 14 6.04 6.26 -1.13
CA GLY A 14 6.58 6.78 0.12
C GLY A 14 5.49 7.23 1.10
N LEU A 15 4.42 7.86 0.61
CA LEU A 15 3.25 8.20 1.43
C LEU A 15 2.51 6.96 1.93
N VAL A 16 2.36 5.94 1.07
CA VAL A 16 1.79 4.64 1.47
C VAL A 16 2.65 3.98 2.54
N ALA A 17 3.98 3.96 2.37
CA ALA A 17 4.91 3.44 3.38
C ALA A 17 4.73 4.14 4.73
N LEU A 18 4.64 5.47 4.74
CA LEU A 18 4.39 6.24 5.97
C LEU A 18 3.04 5.89 6.60
N SER A 19 1.99 5.66 5.80
CA SER A 19 0.67 5.28 6.32
C SER A 19 0.72 3.97 7.12
N HIS A 20 1.57 3.01 6.73
CA HIS A 20 1.75 1.76 7.46
C HIS A 20 2.44 1.93 8.83
N LEU A 21 3.08 3.07 9.09
CA LEU A 21 3.52 3.42 10.45
C LEU A 21 2.39 4.06 11.26
N ILE A 22 1.57 4.88 10.61
CA ILE A 22 0.50 5.64 11.28
C ILE A 22 -0.61 4.71 11.79
N VAL A 23 -1.06 3.76 10.97
CA VAL A 23 -2.18 2.86 11.33
C VAL A 23 -1.96 2.09 12.64
N PRO A 24 -0.84 1.38 12.86
CA PRO A 24 -0.62 0.69 14.13
C PRO A 24 -0.52 1.64 15.33
N ILE A 25 0.00 2.87 15.15
CA ILE A 25 0.02 3.90 16.20
C ILE A 25 -1.42 4.31 16.56
N VAL A 26 -2.26 4.54 15.55
CA VAL A 26 -3.69 4.88 15.77
C VAL A 26 -4.41 3.74 16.46
N MET A 27 -4.22 2.49 16.03
CA MET A 27 -4.83 1.31 16.68
C MET A 27 -4.37 1.16 18.14
N TRP A 28 -3.10 1.43 18.42
CA TRP A 28 -2.57 1.40 19.79
C TRP A 28 -3.19 2.51 20.66
N ALA A 29 -3.30 3.73 20.13
CA ALA A 29 -3.91 4.84 20.84
C ALA A 29 -5.43 4.66 21.05
N ALA A 30 -6.12 4.06 20.09
CA ALA A 30 -7.56 3.79 20.10
C ALA A 30 -7.92 2.39 20.62
N ARG A 31 -7.07 1.79 21.46
CA ARG A 31 -7.24 0.41 21.95
C ARG A 31 -8.53 0.20 22.76
N ALA A 32 -9.03 1.25 23.43
CA ALA A 32 -10.32 1.21 24.13
C ALA A 32 -11.50 1.09 23.15
N ASP A 33 -11.47 1.83 22.05
CA ASP A 33 -12.49 1.77 21.00
C ASP A 33 -12.46 0.41 20.29
N LEU A 34 -11.26 -0.13 20.06
CA LEU A 34 -11.07 -1.48 19.51
C LEU A 34 -11.65 -2.55 20.45
N ARG A 35 -11.42 -2.42 21.77
CA ARG A 35 -12.01 -3.32 22.77
C ARG A 35 -13.54 -3.28 22.73
N THR A 36 -14.12 -2.08 22.62
CA THR A 36 -15.57 -1.88 22.53
C THR A 36 -16.13 -2.53 21.26
N THR A 37 -15.49 -2.30 20.11
CA THR A 37 -15.88 -2.89 18.82
C THR A 37 -15.86 -4.42 18.87
N ILE A 38 -14.82 -5.02 19.48
CA ILE A 38 -14.73 -6.49 19.62
C ILE A 38 -15.80 -7.01 20.59
N ALA A 39 -16.05 -6.32 21.69
CA ALA A 39 -17.09 -6.72 22.65
C ALA A 39 -18.50 -6.70 22.04
N GLU A 40 -18.78 -5.71 21.20
CA GLU A 40 -20.06 -5.60 20.47
C GLU A 40 -20.22 -6.72 19.43
N GLY A 41 -19.14 -7.10 18.74
CA GLY A 41 -19.14 -8.19 17.75
C GLY A 41 -19.07 -9.60 18.33
N SER A 42 -18.70 -9.75 19.61
CA SER A 42 -18.52 -11.04 20.28
C SER A 42 -18.94 -10.97 21.76
N PRO A 43 -20.26 -10.80 22.04
CA PRO A 43 -20.78 -10.58 23.39
C PRO A 43 -20.58 -11.76 24.35
N GLU A 44 -20.26 -12.94 23.82
CA GLU A 44 -19.94 -14.16 24.59
C GLU A 44 -18.55 -14.15 25.23
N LEU A 45 -17.66 -13.23 24.82
CA LEU A 45 -16.29 -13.17 25.35
C LEU A 45 -16.26 -12.63 26.78
N GLY A 46 -15.63 -13.40 27.68
CA GLY A 46 -15.29 -12.93 29.02
C GLY A 46 -14.23 -11.81 29.00
N PRO A 47 -14.03 -11.09 30.13
CA PRO A 47 -13.10 -9.96 30.17
C PRO A 47 -11.64 -10.31 29.81
N VAL A 48 -11.21 -11.53 30.14
CA VAL A 48 -9.86 -12.05 29.88
C VAL A 48 -9.69 -12.42 28.41
N GLU A 49 -10.66 -13.14 27.84
CA GLU A 49 -10.70 -13.51 26.43
C GLU A 49 -10.74 -12.25 25.54
N LEU A 50 -11.54 -11.26 25.93
CA LEU A 50 -11.61 -9.97 25.25
C LEU A 50 -10.26 -9.22 25.29
N GLY A 51 -9.55 -9.26 26.42
CA GLY A 51 -8.20 -8.71 26.51
C GLY A 51 -7.23 -9.37 25.53
N LYS A 52 -7.21 -10.71 25.51
CA LYS A 52 -6.39 -11.48 24.57
C LYS A 52 -6.74 -11.19 23.11
N ALA A 53 -8.03 -11.06 22.78
CA ALA A 53 -8.49 -10.76 21.43
C ALA A 53 -7.97 -9.38 20.96
N VAL A 54 -8.03 -8.37 21.82
CA VAL A 54 -7.46 -7.03 21.52
C VAL A 54 -5.94 -7.13 21.29
N ASP A 55 -5.23 -7.88 22.13
CA ASP A 55 -3.77 -8.03 22.01
C ASP A 55 -3.37 -8.72 20.70
N VAL A 56 -4.10 -9.78 20.32
CA VAL A 56 -3.92 -10.48 19.05
C VAL A 56 -4.25 -9.56 17.87
N ALA A 57 -5.33 -8.78 17.95
CA ALA A 57 -5.71 -7.83 16.90
C ALA A 57 -4.64 -6.76 16.68
N VAL A 58 -4.15 -6.14 17.76
CA VAL A 58 -3.08 -5.14 17.70
C VAL A 58 -1.77 -5.75 17.21
N GLY A 59 -1.37 -6.90 17.76
CA GLY A 59 -0.13 -7.59 17.39
C GLY A 59 -0.12 -8.02 15.92
N SER A 60 -1.22 -8.60 15.44
CA SER A 60 -1.36 -8.99 14.03
C SER A 60 -1.34 -7.80 13.09
N ALA A 61 -2.01 -6.69 13.46
CA ALA A 61 -1.96 -5.44 12.70
C ALA A 61 -0.53 -4.90 12.58
N VAL A 62 0.22 -4.86 13.69
CA VAL A 62 1.63 -4.42 13.69
C VAL A 62 2.47 -5.27 12.74
N VAL A 63 2.39 -6.60 12.84
CA VAL A 63 3.15 -7.51 11.96
C VAL A 63 2.79 -7.29 10.49
N PHE A 64 1.49 -7.24 10.18
CA PHE A 64 1.01 -7.02 8.82
C PHE A 64 1.51 -5.69 8.24
N HIS A 65 1.41 -4.60 8.99
CA HIS A 65 1.86 -3.29 8.55
C HIS A 65 3.38 -3.18 8.41
N VAL A 66 4.17 -3.85 9.25
CA VAL A 66 5.63 -3.90 9.10
C VAL A 66 6.03 -4.62 7.79
N LEU A 67 5.34 -5.72 7.44
CA LEU A 67 5.58 -6.42 6.18
C LEU A 67 5.26 -5.53 4.97
N LEU A 68 4.12 -4.82 5.01
CA LEU A 68 3.76 -3.88 3.95
C LEU A 68 4.71 -2.69 3.85
N LEU A 69 5.16 -2.15 4.98
CA LEU A 69 6.19 -1.11 5.02
C LEU A 69 7.48 -1.59 4.34
N ALA A 70 7.98 -2.77 4.71
CA ALA A 70 9.18 -3.34 4.11
C ALA A 70 9.02 -3.53 2.60
N LEU A 71 7.87 -4.06 2.16
CA LEU A 71 7.55 -4.21 0.74
C LEU A 71 7.51 -2.86 0.02
N ALA A 72 6.85 -1.85 0.59
CA ALA A 72 6.77 -0.51 0.02
C ALA A 72 8.15 0.13 -0.12
N LEU A 73 8.98 0.08 0.92
CA LEU A 73 10.36 0.58 0.87
C LEU A 73 11.19 -0.12 -0.20
N TRP A 74 11.08 -1.45 -0.28
CA TRP A 74 11.78 -2.23 -1.30
C TRP A 74 11.29 -1.88 -2.72
N LEU A 75 9.98 -1.68 -2.90
CA LEU A 75 9.41 -1.23 -4.16
C LEU A 75 9.85 0.20 -4.52
N ILE A 76 10.00 1.13 -3.57
CA ILE A 76 10.54 2.50 -3.83
C ILE A 76 11.94 2.42 -4.46
N VAL A 77 12.75 1.47 -3.98
CA VAL A 77 14.12 1.24 -4.48
C VAL A 77 14.10 0.52 -5.83
N LYS A 78 13.21 -0.46 -6.04
CA LYS A 78 13.19 -1.29 -7.25
C LYS A 78 12.38 -0.73 -8.41
N LEU A 79 11.37 0.10 -8.18
CA LEU A 79 10.53 0.68 -9.23
C LEU A 79 11.31 1.43 -10.34
N PRO A 80 12.40 2.19 -10.07
CA PRO A 80 13.17 2.86 -11.12
C PRO A 80 14.03 1.92 -11.97
N THR A 81 14.06 0.60 -11.67
CA THR A 81 14.76 -0.38 -12.52
C THR A 81 14.03 -0.65 -13.83
N GLY A 82 12.74 -0.29 -13.93
CA GLY A 82 11.93 -0.54 -15.13
C GLY A 82 11.56 -2.00 -15.36
N LEU A 83 11.79 -2.88 -14.37
CA LEU A 83 11.47 -4.29 -14.49
C LEU A 83 9.93 -4.50 -14.54
N PRO A 84 9.40 -5.21 -15.56
CA PRO A 84 7.95 -5.40 -15.72
C PRO A 84 7.30 -6.11 -14.53
N TRP A 85 8.01 -7.05 -13.91
CA TRP A 85 7.51 -7.80 -12.76
C TRP A 85 7.41 -6.93 -11.50
N VAL A 86 8.30 -5.94 -11.34
CA VAL A 86 8.22 -4.96 -10.24
C VAL A 86 6.97 -4.09 -10.39
N ARG A 87 6.62 -3.67 -11.63
CA ARG A 87 5.36 -2.95 -11.89
C ARG A 87 4.15 -3.79 -11.48
N ARG A 88 4.12 -5.07 -11.86
CA ARG A 88 3.01 -5.98 -11.50
C ARG A 88 2.90 -6.16 -9.99
N LEU A 89 4.02 -6.38 -9.31
CA LEU A 89 4.05 -6.55 -7.86
C LEU A 89 3.60 -5.28 -7.12
N ALA A 90 4.04 -4.11 -7.56
CA ALA A 90 3.53 -2.83 -7.04
C ALA A 90 2.01 -2.72 -7.23
N THR A 91 1.51 -3.10 -8.41
CA THR A 91 0.06 -3.04 -8.69
C THR A 91 -0.74 -3.98 -7.80
N VAL A 92 -0.33 -5.25 -7.73
CA VAL A 92 -1.03 -6.27 -6.92
C VAL A 92 -1.01 -5.89 -5.45
N SER A 93 0.14 -5.45 -4.92
CA SER A 93 0.22 -5.00 -3.53
C SER A 93 -0.72 -3.82 -3.25
N GLN A 94 -0.75 -2.80 -4.10
CA GLN A 94 -1.64 -1.64 -3.88
C GLN A 94 -3.12 -2.02 -3.99
N VAL A 95 -3.49 -2.88 -4.94
CA VAL A 95 -4.89 -3.35 -5.06
C VAL A 95 -5.29 -4.15 -3.82
N LEU A 96 -4.42 -5.03 -3.33
CA LEU A 96 -4.68 -5.76 -2.09
C LEU A 96 -4.78 -4.80 -0.89
N SER A 97 -3.92 -3.79 -0.79
CA SER A 97 -4.00 -2.78 0.27
C SER A 97 -5.33 -2.03 0.25
N VAL A 98 -5.84 -1.64 -0.93
CA VAL A 98 -7.17 -1.00 -1.04
C VAL A 98 -8.27 -1.94 -0.55
N VAL A 99 -8.23 -3.23 -0.93
CA VAL A 99 -9.22 -4.22 -0.50
C VAL A 99 -9.19 -4.42 1.02
N PHE A 100 -8.00 -4.63 1.60
CA PHE A 100 -7.85 -4.77 3.06
C PHE A 100 -8.21 -3.48 3.80
N GLY A 101 -7.85 -2.33 3.23
CA GLY A 101 -8.24 -1.02 3.73
C GLY A 101 -9.76 -0.88 3.79
N PHE A 102 -10.48 -1.27 2.73
CA PHE A 102 -11.94 -1.25 2.74
C PHE A 102 -12.53 -2.12 3.84
N VAL A 103 -11.98 -3.33 4.07
CA VAL A 103 -12.40 -4.20 5.18
C VAL A 103 -12.21 -3.51 6.52
N SER A 104 -11.03 -2.92 6.78
CA SER A 104 -10.76 -2.16 8.00
C SER A 104 -11.66 -0.93 8.14
N TRP A 105 -11.96 -0.23 7.04
CA TRP A 105 -12.86 0.92 7.05
C TRP A 105 -14.26 0.51 7.46
N SER A 106 -14.77 -0.61 6.94
CA SER A 106 -16.10 -1.13 7.26
C SER A 106 -16.24 -1.68 8.69
N SER A 107 -15.12 -2.00 9.36
CA SER A 107 -15.15 -2.64 10.68
C SER A 107 -15.17 -1.68 11.85
N SER A 108 -14.72 -0.43 11.69
CA SER A 108 -14.70 0.53 12.79
C SER A 108 -14.66 2.00 12.33
N PRO A 109 -15.45 2.90 12.95
CA PRO A 109 -15.41 4.34 12.67
C PRO A 109 -14.04 4.99 12.84
N MET A 110 -13.14 4.41 13.66
CA MET A 110 -11.79 4.96 13.90
C MET A 110 -10.97 5.09 12.61
N PHE A 111 -11.30 4.30 11.58
CA PHE A 111 -10.57 4.28 10.32
C PHE A 111 -11.17 5.20 9.24
N HIS A 112 -12.36 5.78 9.48
CA HIS A 112 -13.11 6.49 8.45
C HIS A 112 -12.42 7.74 7.89
N ALA A 113 -11.59 8.40 8.70
CA ALA A 113 -10.85 9.59 8.26
C ALA A 113 -9.60 9.24 7.44
N VAL A 114 -8.92 8.14 7.76
CA VAL A 114 -7.58 7.83 7.21
C VAL A 114 -7.66 6.99 5.95
N ILE A 115 -8.47 5.93 5.96
CA ILE A 115 -8.45 4.92 4.90
C ILE A 115 -8.87 5.46 3.52
N PRO A 116 -9.91 6.29 3.38
CA PRO A 116 -10.28 6.83 2.07
C PRO A 116 -9.15 7.64 1.42
N VAL A 117 -8.40 8.40 2.22
CA VAL A 117 -7.27 9.19 1.74
C VAL A 117 -6.13 8.27 1.27
N VAL A 118 -5.77 7.26 2.06
CA VAL A 118 -4.74 6.27 1.68
C VAL A 118 -5.15 5.50 0.43
N GLY A 119 -6.41 5.06 0.35
CA GLY A 119 -6.92 4.34 -0.82
C GLY A 119 -6.88 5.17 -2.11
N LEU A 120 -7.16 6.48 -2.03
CA LEU A 120 -7.01 7.38 -3.19
C LEU A 120 -5.54 7.48 -3.64
N VAL A 121 -4.59 7.54 -2.71
CA VAL A 121 -3.16 7.55 -3.03
C VAL A 121 -2.73 6.25 -3.72
N GLU A 122 -3.19 5.11 -3.22
CA GLU A 122 -2.91 3.78 -3.80
C GLU A 122 -3.48 3.63 -5.21
N VAL A 123 -4.73 4.08 -5.44
CA VAL A 123 -5.34 4.11 -6.77
C VAL A 123 -4.57 5.04 -7.71
N ALA A 124 -4.23 6.25 -7.26
CA ALA A 124 -3.45 7.20 -8.07
C ALA A 124 -2.08 6.62 -8.46
N LEU A 125 -1.42 5.91 -7.53
CA LEU A 125 -0.18 5.19 -7.81
C LEU A 125 -0.38 4.16 -8.93
N VAL A 126 -1.40 3.30 -8.84
CA VAL A 126 -1.70 2.30 -9.88
C VAL A 126 -1.96 2.98 -11.23
N VAL A 127 -2.74 4.06 -11.25
CA VAL A 127 -3.01 4.83 -12.47
C VAL A 127 -1.72 5.35 -13.07
N LEU A 128 -0.81 5.93 -12.28
CA LEU A 128 0.48 6.45 -12.77
C LEU A 128 1.39 5.35 -13.36
N LEU A 129 1.27 4.11 -12.90
CA LEU A 129 2.05 2.99 -13.42
C LEU A 129 1.57 2.48 -14.78
N TRP A 130 0.27 2.61 -15.09
CA TRP A 130 -0.35 1.98 -16.27
C TRP A 130 -0.91 2.97 -17.31
N ALA A 131 -1.47 4.10 -16.89
CA ALA A 131 -2.17 5.03 -17.78
C ALA A 131 -1.24 5.95 -18.61
N PRO A 132 -0.14 6.51 -18.08
CA PRO A 132 0.78 7.32 -18.88
C PRO A 132 1.55 6.49 -19.91
N ARG A 133 1.58 6.97 -21.17
CA ARG A 133 2.36 6.35 -22.26
C ARG A 133 3.84 6.17 -21.87
N ALA A 134 4.43 7.19 -21.24
CA ALA A 134 5.82 7.16 -20.81
C ALA A 134 6.12 6.05 -19.78
N SER A 135 5.21 5.80 -18.83
CA SER A 135 5.34 4.67 -17.88
C SER A 135 5.30 3.35 -18.62
N ARG A 136 4.34 3.18 -19.55
CA ARG A 136 4.21 1.93 -20.30
C ARG A 136 5.46 1.61 -21.12
N ALA A 137 5.99 2.59 -21.86
CA ALA A 137 7.20 2.43 -22.66
C ALA A 137 8.43 2.09 -21.80
N PHE A 138 8.56 2.77 -20.64
CA PHE A 138 9.65 2.52 -19.70
C PHE A 138 9.68 1.07 -19.21
N PHE A 139 8.53 0.52 -18.80
CA PHE A 139 8.43 -0.86 -18.32
C PHE A 139 8.37 -1.91 -19.45
N ARG A 140 8.36 -1.50 -20.73
CA ARG A 140 8.52 -2.40 -21.88
C ARG A 140 9.95 -2.49 -22.40
N GLY A 141 10.87 -1.65 -21.89
CA GLY A 141 12.25 -1.58 -22.38
C GLY A 141 12.41 -0.83 -23.70
N GLU A 142 11.33 -0.23 -24.24
CA GLU A 142 11.31 0.48 -25.53
C GLU A 142 12.22 1.73 -25.52
N SER A 143 12.53 2.30 -24.35
CA SER A 143 13.39 3.49 -24.24
C SER A 143 14.87 3.24 -24.51
N LYS A 144 15.31 2.00 -24.76
CA LYS A 144 16.71 1.64 -25.03
C LYS A 144 16.98 1.24 -26.49
N GLY A 145 15.95 1.15 -27.35
CA GLY A 145 16.03 0.38 -28.61
C GLY A 145 16.08 1.17 -29.93
N SER A 146 16.01 2.51 -29.94
CA SER A 146 15.99 3.28 -31.19
C SER A 146 17.37 3.89 -31.51
N ALA A 147 18.39 3.05 -31.70
CA ALA A 147 19.53 3.48 -32.50
C ALA A 147 19.10 3.41 -33.97
N PRO A 148 19.17 4.51 -34.75
CA PRO A 148 18.88 4.45 -36.17
C PRO A 148 19.84 3.47 -36.84
N ALA A 149 19.31 2.58 -37.67
CA ALA A 149 20.13 1.69 -38.49
C ALA A 149 21.11 2.55 -39.32
N PRO A 150 22.41 2.23 -39.37
CA PRO A 150 23.33 2.92 -40.26
C PRO A 150 22.82 2.77 -41.70
N GLY A 151 22.57 3.90 -42.36
CA GLY A 151 22.11 3.91 -43.74
C GLY A 151 23.14 3.28 -44.68
N PRO A 152 22.71 2.66 -45.79
CA PRO A 152 23.63 2.13 -46.79
C PRO A 152 24.42 3.29 -47.42
N HIS A 153 25.75 3.24 -47.27
CA HIS A 153 26.70 4.05 -48.04
C HIS A 153 27.03 3.37 -49.35
#